data_AF-A0A1G9V2B9-F1
#
_entry.id   AF-A0A1G9V2B9-F1
#
_cell.length_a   1.000
_cell.length_b   1.000
_cell.length_c   1.000
_cell.angle_alpha   90.00
_cell.angle_beta   90.00
_cell.angle_gamma   90.00
#
_symmetry.space_group_name_H-M   'P 1'
#
loop_
_entity.id
_entity.type
_entity.pdbx_description
1 polymer ?
#
loop_
_entity_poly.entity_id
_entity_poly.type
_entity_poly.pdbx_seq_one_letter_code
_entity_poly.pdbx_strand_id
1 'polypeptide(L)' 'MTEAEVHVRAARLADALLDTDPAAIRAALAGITPLQANRVVRAAAALNGGRLRIG' A
#
# COMPACT_ATOMS: atom_id res chain seq x y z
N MET A 1 -13.88 1.68 4.76
CA MET A 1 -12.54 1.20 5.11
C MET A 1 -12.12 1.85 6.40
N THR A 2 -11.88 1.03 7.42
CA THR A 2 -11.44 1.41 8.76
C THR A 2 -9.92 1.65 8.79
N GLU A 3 -9.41 2.29 9.84
CA GLU A 3 -7.97 2.48 10.04
C GLU A 3 -7.21 1.15 10.11
N ALA A 4 -7.78 0.13 10.75
CA ALA A 4 -7.18 -1.21 10.82
C ALA A 4 -7.03 -1.85 9.42
N GLU A 5 -8.06 -1.71 8.57
CA GLU A 5 -8.01 -2.18 7.19
C GLU A 5 -6.98 -1.43 6.34
N VAL A 6 -6.81 -0.13 6.56
CA VAL A 6 -5.75 0.68 5.92
C VAL A 6 -4.40 0.11 6.33
N HIS A 7 -4.18 -0.12 7.63
CA HIS A 7 -2.91 -0.57 8.17
C HIS A 7 -2.50 -1.95 7.62
N VAL A 8 -3.42 -2.92 7.60
CA VAL A 8 -3.16 -4.26 7.06
C VAL A 8 -2.84 -4.20 5.56
N ARG A 9 -3.61 -3.45 4.79
CA ARG A 9 -3.36 -3.30 3.34
C ARG A 9 -2.04 -2.56 3.08
N ALA A 10 -1.72 -1.56 3.90
CA ALA A 10 -0.49 -0.78 3.80
C ALA A 10 0.75 -1.62 4.11
N ALA A 11 0.70 -2.48 5.13
CA ALA A 11 1.78 -3.41 5.44
C ALA A 11 2.02 -4.39 4.28
N ARG A 12 0.96 -4.99 3.74
CA ARG A 12 1.05 -5.87 2.56
C ARG A 12 1.60 -5.15 1.33
N LEU A 13 1.18 -3.91 1.12
CA LEU A 13 1.68 -3.10 0.01
C LEU A 13 3.17 -2.75 0.20
N ALA A 14 3.57 -2.36 1.41
CA ALA A 14 4.97 -2.04 1.73
C ALA A 14 5.89 -3.24 1.47
N ASP A 15 5.47 -4.44 1.90
CA ASP A 15 6.16 -5.71 1.67
C ASP A 15 6.27 -6.02 0.16
N ALA A 16 5.15 -5.98 -0.55
CA ALA A 16 5.10 -6.21 -2.00
C ALA A 16 5.99 -5.25 -2.80
N LEU A 17 6.16 -4.01 -2.33
CA LEU A 17 7.04 -3.02 -2.95
C LEU A 17 8.52 -3.29 -2.69
N LEU A 18 8.88 -3.88 -1.54
CA LEU A 18 10.27 -4.29 -1.27
C LEU A 18 10.68 -5.42 -2.22
N ASP A 19 9.78 -6.37 -2.45
CA ASP A 19 10.00 -7.51 -3.36
C ASP A 19 9.70 -7.18 -4.83
N THR A 20 9.22 -5.97 -5.13
CA THR A 20 8.80 -5.52 -6.46
C THR A 20 7.81 -6.49 -7.13
N ASP A 21 6.88 -7.08 -6.36
CA ASP A 21 5.89 -8.03 -6.86
C ASP A 21 4.64 -7.29 -7.40
N PRO A 22 4.43 -7.23 -8.73
CA PRO A 22 3.32 -6.51 -9.33
C PRO A 22 1.96 -7.16 -9.04
N ALA A 23 1.91 -8.48 -8.82
CA ALA A 23 0.68 -9.19 -8.50
C ALA A 23 0.22 -8.86 -7.08
N ALA A 24 1.16 -8.87 -6.12
CA ALA A 24 0.87 -8.51 -4.74
C ALA A 24 0.49 -7.02 -4.59
N ILE A 25 1.12 -6.11 -5.33
CA ILE A 25 0.73 -4.69 -5.37
C ILE A 25 -0.72 -4.54 -5.87
N ARG A 26 -1.08 -5.21 -6.98
CA ARG A 26 -2.45 -5.18 -7.50
C ARG A 26 -3.45 -5.76 -6.51
N ALA A 27 -3.09 -6.85 -5.83
CA ALA A 27 -3.95 -7.47 -4.81
C ALA A 27 -4.18 -6.55 -3.60
N ALA A 28 -3.15 -5.83 -3.15
CA ALA A 28 -3.26 -4.89 -2.02
C ALA A 28 -4.19 -3.71 -2.32
N LEU A 29 -4.30 -3.33 -3.60
CA LEU A 29 -5.11 -2.20 -4.08
C LEU A 29 -6.42 -2.64 -4.76
N ALA A 30 -6.71 -3.94 -4.84
CA ALA A 30 -7.89 -4.45 -5.51
C ALA A 30 -9.18 -4.12 -4.73
N GLY A 31 -10.25 -3.79 -5.46
CA GLY A 31 -11.59 -3.63 -4.90
C GLY A 31 -11.79 -2.41 -4.00
N ILE A 32 -10.88 -1.44 -4.03
CA ILE A 32 -10.99 -0.18 -3.27
C ILE A 32 -11.04 1.03 -4.20
N THR A 33 -11.62 2.12 -3.71
CA THR A 33 -11.71 3.37 -4.49
C THR A 33 -10.34 4.06 -4.59
N PRO A 34 -10.14 4.95 -5.59
CA PRO A 34 -8.89 5.71 -5.70
C PRO A 34 -8.53 6.52 -4.43
N LEU A 35 -9.54 7.05 -3.73
CA LEU A 35 -9.34 7.75 -2.47
C LEU A 35 -8.82 6.82 -1.36
N GLN A 36 -9.36 5.60 -1.29
CA GLN A 36 -8.91 4.58 -0.35
C GLN A 36 -7.51 4.07 -0.70
N ALA A 37 -7.23 3.84 -1.98
CA ALA A 37 -5.90 3.46 -2.47
C ALA A 37 -4.85 4.50 -2.07
N ASN A 38 -5.13 5.79 -2.24
CA ASN A 38 -4.23 6.86 -1.80
C ASN A 38 -3.93 6.83 -0.30
N ARG A 39 -4.92 6.49 0.55
CA ARG A 39 -4.70 6.32 1.99
C ARG A 39 -3.76 5.14 2.28
N VAL A 40 -3.99 4.01 1.63
CA VAL A 40 -3.13 2.80 1.75
C VAL A 40 -1.71 3.10 1.30
N VAL A 41 -1.53 3.76 0.15
CA VAL A 41 -0.21 4.13 -0.39
C VAL A 41 0.53 5.07 0.55
N ARG A 42 -0.14 6.11 1.09
CA ARG A 42 0.49 7.02 2.07
C ARG A 42 0.91 6.30 3.35
N ALA A 43 0.08 5.41 3.86
CA ALA A 43 0.42 4.59 5.03
C ALA A 43 1.60 3.66 4.73
N ALA A 44 1.62 2.99 3.57
CA ALA A 44 2.73 2.14 3.14
C ALA A 44 4.04 2.94 2.97
N ALA A 45 3.95 4.16 2.44
CA ALA A 45 5.09 5.08 2.35
C ALA A 45 5.68 5.39 3.73
N ALA A 46 4.81 5.66 4.72
CA ALA A 46 5.22 5.96 6.07
C ALA A 46 5.92 4.76 6.74
N LEU A 47 5.44 3.53 6.47
CA LEU A 47 6.09 2.29 6.95
C LEU A 47 7.49 2.10 6.37
N ASN A 48 7.70 2.47 5.10
CA ASN A 48 9.01 2.41 4.43
C ASN A 48 9.88 3.66 4.67
N GLY A 49 9.66 4.38 5.78
CA GLY A 49 10.45 5.56 6.16
C GLY A 49 10.27 6.77 5.24
N GLY A 50 9.12 6.89 4.56
CA GLY A 50 8.80 7.96 3.63
C GLY A 50 9.40 7.80 2.22
N ARG A 51 10.08 6.67 1.94
CA ARG A 51 10.82 6.45 0.69
C ARG A 51 10.05 5.54 -0.27
N LEU A 52 8.91 6.00 -0.78
CA LEU A 52 8.39 5.45 -2.04
C LEU A 52 9.17 6.10 -3.19
N ARG A 53 10.16 5.39 -3.73
CA ARG A 53 10.75 5.75 -5.02
C ARG A 53 9.72 5.44 -6.10
N ILE A 54 8.86 6.42 -6.40
CA ILE A 54 8.06 6.41 -7.62
C ILE A 54 9.03 6.86 -8.72
N GLY A 55 9.65 5.88 -9.37
CA GLY A 55 10.44 6.06 -10.60
C GLY A 55 9.57 5.87 -11.82
#